data_AF-A0A968AQV0-F1
#
_entry.id   AF-A0A968AQV0-F1
#
_cell.length_a   1.000
_cell.length_b   1.000
_cell.length_c   1.000
_cell.angle_alpha   90.00
_cell.angle_beta   90.00
_cell.angle_gamma   90.00
#
_symmetry.space_group_name_H-M   'P 1'
#
loop_
_entity.id
_entity.type
_entity.pdbx_description
1 polymer ?
#
loop_
_entity_poly.entity_id
_entity_poly.type
_entity_poly.pdbx_seq_one_letter_code
_entity_poly.pdbx_strand_id
1 'polypeptide(L)'
;MHYINARIVLTLFVLCLINMLFAGTTGKIVGIVKDKETGAPLIGANVVLVGTNMGASTDADGYYVILNVPPGTYRLDFYYVGYATHSIKNVKVRVDRTTTQHIKMSSKAVEGETVVVQGERPAIEMDRTHSSAVVSSETAELMPVTEVEELIKLQAGVVEVGGQLHFRGGRTREVSYVIDGVPVNNSFSQSGGSLVEVDNNMIAELEVISGTFNAEYGQAQSGVVNIVTKRPASKFSGTLKSYTGDWLSGKNQTFMGINDFDPVGESNIEFSLTGPIFPERLGFVLTGRYRSFENL
;
A
#
# COMPACT_ATOMS: atom_id res chain seq x y z
N MET A 1 -13.84 39.72 32.86
CA MET A 1 -12.92 38.64 32.43
C MET A 1 -13.75 37.42 32.06
N HIS A 2 -13.86 37.09 30.78
CA HIS A 2 -14.59 35.90 30.33
C HIS A 2 -13.62 34.71 30.38
N TYR A 3 -13.84 33.77 31.30
CA TYR A 3 -13.08 32.53 31.37
C TYR A 3 -13.52 31.63 30.21
N ILE A 4 -12.65 31.46 29.22
CA ILE A 4 -12.87 30.49 28.13
C ILE A 4 -12.81 29.10 28.77
N ASN A 5 -13.90 28.33 28.65
CA ASN A 5 -14.01 27.01 29.25
C ASN A 5 -12.89 26.08 28.75
N ALA A 6 -12.09 25.55 29.69
CA ALA A 6 -10.96 24.66 29.39
C ALA A 6 -11.34 23.44 28.55
N ARG A 7 -12.59 22.95 28.67
CA ARG A 7 -13.13 21.86 27.83
C ARG A 7 -13.25 22.27 26.36
N ILE A 8 -13.65 23.51 26.07
CA ILE A 8 -13.78 24.02 24.69
C ILE A 8 -12.39 24.19 24.07
N VAL A 9 -11.41 24.68 24.84
CA VAL A 9 -10.02 24.80 24.39
C VAL A 9 -9.41 23.43 24.10
N LEU A 10 -9.65 22.44 24.97
CA LEU A 10 -9.19 21.06 24.77
C LEU A 10 -9.83 20.42 23.53
N THR A 11 -11.14 20.58 23.32
CA THR A 11 -11.82 20.07 22.13
C THR A 11 -11.32 20.75 20.86
N LEU A 12 -11.08 22.07 20.87
CA LEU A 12 -10.49 22.78 19.72
C LEU A 12 -9.05 22.33 19.44
N PHE A 13 -8.26 22.08 20.49
CA PHE A 13 -6.89 21.59 20.35
C PHE A 13 -6.85 20.17 19.77
N VAL A 14 -7.72 19.28 20.24
CA VAL A 14 -7.90 17.93 19.67
C VAL A 14 -8.38 18.02 18.23
N LEU A 15 -9.33 18.91 17.89
CA LEU A 15 -9.81 19.07 16.52
C LEU A 15 -8.73 19.64 15.57
N CYS A 16 -7.83 20.48 16.08
CA CYS A 16 -6.73 21.07 15.31
C CYS A 16 -5.61 20.04 15.04
N LEU A 17 -5.40 19.09 15.95
CA LEU A 17 -4.42 18.00 15.79
C LEU A 17 -4.82 16.99 14.70
N ILE A 18 -6.11 16.86 14.37
CA ILE A 18 -6.60 15.92 13.34
C ILE A 18 -6.24 16.41 11.91
N ASN A 19 -5.84 17.68 11.75
CA ASN A 19 -5.61 18.30 10.44
C ASN A 19 -4.14 18.38 10.01
N MET A 20 -3.21 17.89 10.83
CA MET A 20 -1.79 17.84 10.46
C MET A 20 -1.29 16.42 10.62
N LEU A 21 -1.28 15.66 9.52
CA LEU A 21 -0.34 14.59 9.19
C LEU A 21 -0.80 13.91 7.89
N PHE A 22 -0.52 14.56 6.75
CA PHE A 22 -0.43 13.84 5.47
C PHE A 22 1.04 13.44 5.27
N ALA A 23 1.53 12.50 6.07
CA ALA A 23 2.67 11.69 5.68
C ALA A 23 2.10 10.62 4.74
N GLY A 24 2.26 10.81 3.43
CA GLY A 24 1.63 9.95 2.43
C GLY A 24 2.62 8.95 1.86
N THR A 25 2.49 7.68 2.24
CA THR A 25 2.97 6.53 1.43
C THR A 25 2.22 6.54 0.10
N THR A 26 2.80 7.23 -0.88
CA THR A 26 2.15 7.55 -2.15
C THR A 26 3.15 7.43 -3.28
N GLY A 27 2.64 7.11 -4.46
CA GLY A 27 3.39 7.22 -5.71
C GLY A 27 3.07 8.54 -6.42
N LYS A 28 3.69 8.69 -7.59
CA LYS A 28 3.33 9.75 -8.54
C LYS A 28 3.17 9.18 -9.94
N ILE A 29 2.29 9.80 -10.71
CA ILE A 29 2.11 9.50 -12.13
C ILE A 29 2.61 10.68 -12.93
N VAL A 30 3.50 10.42 -13.89
CA VAL A 30 4.04 11.44 -14.78
C VAL A 30 3.88 11.02 -16.22
N GLY A 31 3.91 11.96 -17.14
CA GLY A 31 3.83 11.62 -18.55
C GLY A 31 3.85 12.82 -19.45
N ILE A 32 3.76 12.56 -20.74
CA ILE A 32 3.68 13.59 -21.78
C ILE A 32 2.50 13.23 -22.68
N VAL A 33 1.65 14.22 -22.94
CA VAL A 33 0.51 14.13 -23.87
C VAL A 33 0.89 14.84 -25.16
N LYS A 34 0.85 14.10 -26.27
CA LYS A 34 1.13 14.64 -27.61
C LYS A 34 -0.02 14.37 -28.56
N ASP A 35 -0.09 15.16 -29.61
CA ASP A 35 -0.93 14.88 -30.77
C ASP A 35 -0.35 13.69 -31.56
N LYS A 36 -1.21 12.77 -31.99
CA LYS A 36 -0.80 11.55 -32.70
C LYS A 36 -0.31 11.82 -34.13
N GLU A 37 -0.86 12.83 -34.80
CA GLU A 37 -0.62 13.12 -36.23
C GLU A 37 0.60 14.04 -36.42
N THR A 38 0.65 15.11 -35.64
CA THR A 38 1.67 16.16 -35.71
C THR A 38 2.84 15.93 -34.76
N GLY A 39 2.65 15.13 -33.70
CA GLY A 39 3.64 14.95 -32.64
C GLY A 39 3.83 16.16 -31.73
N ALA A 40 3.03 17.21 -31.90
CA ALA A 40 3.09 18.42 -31.09
C ALA A 40 2.62 18.15 -29.65
N PRO A 41 3.19 18.82 -28.63
CA PRO A 41 2.70 18.72 -27.27
C PRO A 41 1.29 19.31 -27.15
N LEU A 42 0.42 18.66 -26.37
CA LEU A 42 -0.92 19.17 -26.08
C LEU A 42 -0.88 19.94 -24.76
N ILE A 43 -1.00 21.26 -24.83
CA ILE A 43 -0.95 22.18 -23.68
C ILE A 43 -2.35 22.31 -23.07
N GLY A 44 -2.50 22.09 -21.76
CA GLY A 44 -3.79 22.17 -21.07
C GLY A 44 -4.72 20.97 -21.27
N ALA A 45 -4.19 19.82 -21.71
CA ALA A 45 -4.91 18.54 -21.67
C ALA A 45 -5.14 18.11 -20.22
N ASN A 46 -6.37 17.73 -19.90
CA ASN A 46 -6.76 17.29 -18.56
C ASN A 46 -6.53 15.79 -18.44
N VAL A 47 -5.80 15.39 -17.41
CA VAL A 47 -5.53 14.00 -17.04
C VAL A 47 -6.22 13.72 -15.71
N VAL A 48 -7.16 12.79 -15.71
CA VAL A 48 -8.01 12.50 -14.55
C VAL A 48 -7.79 11.06 -14.11
N LEU A 49 -7.54 10.87 -12.81
CA LEU A 49 -7.45 9.57 -12.18
C LEU A 49 -8.85 9.12 -11.72
N VAL A 50 -9.46 8.23 -12.48
CA VAL A 50 -10.87 7.86 -12.29
C VAL A 50 -11.11 7.17 -10.95
N GLY A 51 -12.20 7.56 -10.28
CA GLY A 51 -12.57 7.05 -8.96
C GLY A 51 -11.88 7.80 -7.81
N THR A 52 -11.15 8.86 -8.12
CA THR A 52 -10.51 9.76 -7.16
C THR A 52 -10.76 11.21 -7.56
N ASN A 53 -10.46 12.15 -6.66
CA ASN A 53 -10.45 13.59 -6.97
C ASN A 53 -9.08 14.08 -7.46
N MET A 54 -8.21 13.17 -7.91
CA MET A 54 -6.85 13.48 -8.34
C MET A 54 -6.78 13.62 -9.87
N GLY A 55 -6.01 14.60 -10.32
CA GLY A 55 -5.77 14.87 -11.73
C GLY A 55 -4.74 15.97 -11.91
N ALA A 56 -4.39 16.24 -13.17
CA ALA A 56 -3.45 17.30 -13.55
C ALA A 56 -3.79 17.83 -14.94
N SER A 57 -3.37 19.07 -15.22
CA SER A 57 -3.35 19.62 -16.58
C SER A 57 -1.92 19.60 -17.12
N THR A 58 -1.75 19.38 -18.42
CA THR A 58 -0.43 19.43 -19.06
C THR A 58 0.11 20.85 -19.21
N ASP A 59 1.43 21.00 -19.15
CA ASP A 59 2.15 22.25 -19.35
C ASP A 59 2.45 22.55 -20.84
N ALA A 60 3.31 23.55 -21.10
CA ALA A 60 3.69 23.97 -22.45
C ALA A 60 4.40 22.88 -23.27
N ASP A 61 5.08 21.94 -22.62
CA ASP A 61 5.77 20.81 -23.24
C ASP A 61 4.87 19.55 -23.29
N GLY A 62 3.59 19.70 -22.90
CA GLY A 62 2.62 18.61 -22.83
C GLY A 62 2.86 17.68 -21.63
N TYR A 63 3.73 18.07 -20.70
CA TYR A 63 4.10 17.26 -19.54
C TYR A 63 3.08 17.43 -18.41
N TYR A 64 2.79 16.36 -17.69
CA TYR A 64 1.89 16.38 -16.53
C TYR A 64 2.45 15.58 -15.36
N VAL A 65 2.03 15.96 -14.16
CA VAL A 65 2.37 15.29 -12.90
C VAL A 65 1.15 15.20 -12.00
N ILE A 66 0.76 13.99 -11.62
CA ILE A 66 -0.22 13.73 -10.55
C ILE A 66 0.57 13.23 -9.34
N LEU A 67 0.60 14.05 -8.28
CA LEU A 67 1.32 13.75 -7.04
C LEU A 67 0.41 13.06 -6.01
N ASN A 68 1.04 12.41 -5.03
CA ASN A 68 0.39 11.85 -3.85
C ASN A 68 -0.68 10.79 -4.16
N VAL A 69 -0.44 9.99 -5.20
CA VAL A 69 -1.39 8.95 -5.63
C VAL A 69 -1.23 7.72 -4.74
N PRO A 70 -2.29 7.26 -4.03
CA PRO A 70 -2.21 6.01 -3.26
C PRO A 70 -1.77 4.83 -4.12
N PRO A 71 -1.03 3.85 -3.57
CA PRO A 71 -0.72 2.63 -4.30
C PRO A 71 -2.01 1.89 -4.65
N GLY A 72 -2.04 1.28 -5.83
CA GLY A 72 -3.23 0.62 -6.35
C GLY A 72 -3.27 0.56 -7.87
N THR A 73 -4.37 0.03 -8.40
CA THR A 73 -4.61 -0.06 -9.84
C THR A 73 -5.71 0.90 -10.24
N TYR A 74 -5.43 1.80 -11.18
CA TYR A 74 -6.32 2.87 -11.59
C TYR A 74 -6.61 2.88 -13.08
N ARG A 75 -7.61 3.66 -13.47
CA ARG A 75 -7.86 4.08 -14.85
C ARG A 75 -7.52 5.57 -14.98
N LEU A 76 -6.74 5.93 -16.00
CA LEU A 76 -6.44 7.31 -16.36
C LEU A 76 -7.22 7.71 -17.61
N ASP A 77 -7.99 8.79 -17.51
CA ASP A 77 -8.73 9.36 -18.62
C ASP A 77 -8.09 10.71 -19.03
N PHE A 78 -7.85 10.87 -20.33
CA PHE A 78 -7.25 12.06 -20.94
C PHE A 78 -8.29 12.81 -21.77
N TYR A 79 -8.45 14.10 -21.50
CA TYR A 79 -9.42 14.99 -22.15
C TYR A 79 -8.73 16.22 -22.73
N TYR A 80 -9.02 16.52 -23.99
CA TYR A 80 -8.59 17.75 -24.62
C TYR A 80 -9.61 18.18 -25.68
N VAL A 81 -9.88 19.48 -25.78
CA VAL A 81 -10.93 20.01 -26.66
C VAL A 81 -10.54 19.75 -28.12
N GLY A 82 -11.45 19.16 -28.90
CA GLY A 82 -11.20 18.76 -30.29
C GLY A 82 -10.52 17.40 -30.46
N TYR A 83 -10.31 16.64 -29.37
CA TYR A 83 -9.69 15.32 -29.39
C TYR A 83 -10.62 14.24 -28.85
N ALA A 84 -10.39 12.99 -29.27
CA ALA A 84 -11.09 11.84 -28.71
C ALA A 84 -10.59 11.56 -27.29
N THR A 85 -11.51 11.27 -26.36
CA THR A 85 -11.13 10.84 -25.00
C THR A 85 -10.33 9.55 -25.09
N HIS A 86 -9.18 9.54 -24.42
CA HIS A 86 -8.32 8.37 -24.35
C HIS A 86 -8.31 7.84 -22.92
N SER A 87 -8.51 6.54 -22.73
CA SER A 87 -8.59 5.91 -21.41
C SER A 87 -7.57 4.78 -21.31
N ILE A 88 -6.64 4.87 -20.36
CA ILE A 88 -5.71 3.79 -20.04
C ILE A 88 -6.22 3.04 -18.81
N LYS A 89 -6.54 1.76 -18.95
CA LYS A 89 -6.94 0.89 -17.83
C LYS A 89 -5.72 0.22 -17.21
N ASN A 90 -5.85 -0.20 -15.95
CA ASN A 90 -4.87 -1.01 -15.22
C ASN A 90 -3.52 -0.33 -14.98
N VAL A 91 -3.50 0.99 -14.77
CA VAL A 91 -2.29 1.72 -14.39
C VAL A 91 -1.97 1.41 -12.93
N LYS A 92 -0.91 0.63 -12.71
CA LYS A 92 -0.44 0.26 -11.37
C LYS A 92 0.47 1.35 -10.81
N VAL A 93 0.07 1.91 -9.69
CA VAL A 93 0.83 2.89 -8.91
C VAL A 93 1.37 2.18 -7.67
N ARG A 94 2.63 2.43 -7.36
CA ARG A 94 3.34 1.90 -6.18
C ARG A 94 3.84 3.04 -5.32
N VAL A 95 4.11 2.75 -4.06
CA VAL A 95 4.66 3.73 -3.12
C VAL A 95 6.09 4.09 -3.50
N ASP A 96 6.44 5.37 -3.31
CA ASP A 96 7.75 5.97 -3.59
C ASP A 96 8.26 5.76 -5.03
N ARG A 97 7.33 5.46 -5.95
CA ARG A 97 7.62 5.13 -7.35
C ARG A 97 7.02 6.13 -8.31
N THR A 98 7.66 6.24 -9.46
CA THR A 98 7.20 7.10 -10.55
C THR A 98 6.60 6.24 -11.65
N THR A 99 5.27 6.20 -11.72
CA THR A 99 4.58 5.54 -12.84
C THR A 99 4.54 6.49 -14.03
N THR A 100 5.34 6.20 -15.05
CA THR A 100 5.39 7.01 -16.28
C THR A 100 4.40 6.50 -17.32
N GLN A 101 3.51 7.37 -17.83
CA GLN A 101 2.58 7.05 -18.92
C GLN A 101 2.57 8.15 -19.98
N HIS A 102 3.22 7.89 -21.10
CA HIS A 102 3.15 8.78 -22.26
C HIS A 102 1.95 8.44 -23.12
N ILE A 103 1.28 9.45 -23.67
CA ILE A 103 0.12 9.25 -24.54
C ILE A 103 0.17 10.10 -25.80
N LYS A 104 -0.37 9.52 -26.87
CA LYS A 104 -0.62 10.20 -28.14
C LYS A 104 -2.12 10.23 -28.40
N MET A 105 -2.74 11.41 -28.35
CA MET A 105 -4.18 11.59 -28.57
C MET A 105 -4.47 11.81 -30.05
N SER A 106 -5.56 11.22 -30.55
CA SER A 106 -6.06 11.45 -31.91
C SER A 106 -7.10 12.57 -31.91
N SER A 107 -7.00 13.45 -32.91
CA SER A 107 -7.98 14.50 -33.18
C SER A 107 -9.36 13.88 -33.46
N LYS A 108 -10.43 14.57 -33.04
CA LYS A 108 -11.80 14.09 -33.14
C LYS A 108 -12.39 14.55 -34.48
N ALA A 109 -12.36 13.70 -35.51
CA ALA A 109 -12.94 14.03 -36.81
C ALA A 109 -14.48 13.91 -36.83
N VAL A 110 -15.06 13.03 -35.99
CA VAL A 110 -16.51 12.83 -35.82
C VAL A 110 -16.79 12.42 -34.37
N GLU A 111 -17.94 12.82 -33.84
CA GLU A 111 -18.36 12.55 -32.46
C GLU A 111 -18.64 11.05 -32.24
N GLY A 112 -17.64 10.27 -31.83
CA GLY A 112 -17.89 8.87 -31.47
C GLY A 112 -16.63 8.09 -31.11
N GLU A 113 -16.70 7.43 -29.95
CA GLU A 113 -15.82 6.39 -29.42
C GLU A 113 -14.60 6.85 -28.59
N THR A 114 -14.65 6.46 -27.31
CA THR A 114 -13.51 6.50 -26.38
C THR A 114 -12.51 5.43 -26.78
N VAL A 115 -11.25 5.81 -26.99
CA VAL A 115 -10.19 4.83 -27.24
C VAL A 115 -9.70 4.29 -25.90
N VAL A 116 -9.98 3.01 -25.64
CA VAL A 116 -9.53 2.31 -24.44
C VAL A 116 -8.27 1.53 -24.74
N VAL A 117 -7.16 1.91 -24.13
CA VAL A 117 -5.90 1.16 -24.18
C VAL A 117 -5.73 0.43 -22.85
N GLN A 118 -5.38 -0.85 -22.92
CA GLN A 118 -4.98 -1.60 -21.74
C GLN A 118 -3.52 -1.26 -21.45
N GLY A 119 -3.22 -0.77 -20.23
CA GLY A 119 -1.85 -0.50 -19.83
C GLY A 119 -1.02 -1.78 -19.88
N GLU A 120 -0.01 -1.80 -20.74
CA GLU A 120 0.96 -2.89 -20.78
C GLU A 120 1.99 -2.69 -19.67
N ARG A 121 2.26 -3.72 -18.88
CA ARG A 121 3.24 -3.65 -17.79
C ARG A 121 4.63 -3.52 -18.41
N PRO A 122 5.41 -2.45 -18.15
CA PRO A 122 6.78 -2.40 -18.63
C PRO A 122 7.57 -3.58 -18.03
N ALA A 123 8.27 -4.33 -18.88
CA ALA A 123 9.04 -5.50 -18.48
C ALA A 123 10.20 -5.16 -17.52
N ILE A 124 10.64 -3.90 -17.53
CA ILE A 124 11.72 -3.37 -16.70
C ILE A 124 11.27 -2.03 -16.11
N GLU A 125 11.30 -1.93 -14.78
CA GLU A 125 11.04 -0.68 -14.05
C GLU A 125 12.33 0.15 -14.02
N MET A 126 12.39 1.19 -14.86
CA MET A 126 13.60 2.01 -15.07
C MET A 126 13.99 2.87 -13.87
N ASP A 127 13.07 3.07 -12.92
CA ASP A 127 13.30 3.83 -11.68
C ASP A 127 13.81 2.98 -10.51
N ARG A 128 13.98 1.66 -10.72
CA ARG A 128 14.43 0.74 -9.68
C ARG A 128 15.94 0.82 -9.50
N THR A 129 16.39 1.64 -8.56
CA THR A 129 17.81 1.80 -8.20
C THR A 129 18.28 0.84 -7.11
N HIS A 130 17.39 0.07 -6.50
CA HIS A 130 17.67 -0.79 -5.35
C HIS A 130 17.04 -2.18 -5.45
N SER A 131 17.52 -3.11 -4.63
CA SER A 131 16.93 -4.45 -4.53
C SER A 131 15.73 -4.42 -3.59
N SER A 132 14.53 -4.29 -4.14
CA SER A 132 13.29 -4.49 -3.40
C SER A 132 12.43 -5.61 -3.95
N ALA A 133 11.66 -6.20 -3.06
CA ALA A 133 10.58 -7.10 -3.38
C ALA A 133 9.27 -6.47 -2.91
N VAL A 134 8.27 -6.47 -3.78
CA VAL A 134 6.97 -5.84 -3.53
C VAL A 134 5.90 -6.92 -3.56
N VAL A 135 5.17 -7.04 -2.45
CA VAL A 135 4.01 -7.91 -2.29
C VAL A 135 2.76 -7.03 -2.30
N SER A 136 1.91 -7.20 -3.31
CA SER A 136 0.63 -6.48 -3.38
C SER A 136 -0.45 -7.18 -2.57
N SER A 137 -1.51 -6.47 -2.19
CA SER A 137 -2.70 -7.04 -1.52
C SER A 137 -3.20 -8.33 -2.19
N GLU A 138 -3.27 -8.36 -3.53
CA GLU A 138 -3.72 -9.53 -4.29
C GLU A 138 -2.78 -10.72 -4.10
N THR A 139 -1.47 -10.47 -4.09
CA THR A 139 -0.46 -11.51 -3.88
C THR A 139 -0.49 -12.02 -2.44
N ALA A 140 -0.63 -11.12 -1.46
CA ALA A 140 -0.74 -11.47 -0.06
C ALA A 140 -1.99 -12.33 0.23
N GLU A 141 -3.12 -12.02 -0.41
CA GLU A 141 -4.38 -12.77 -0.25
C GLU A 141 -4.33 -14.18 -0.87
N LEU A 142 -3.49 -14.40 -1.88
CA LEU A 142 -3.30 -15.72 -2.52
C LEU A 142 -2.29 -16.60 -1.78
N MET A 143 -1.48 -16.04 -0.90
CA MET A 143 -0.47 -16.80 -0.15
C MET A 143 -1.10 -17.40 1.13
N PRO A 144 -0.74 -18.66 1.48
CA PRO A 144 -1.22 -19.32 2.69
C PRO A 144 -0.42 -18.84 3.91
N VAL A 145 -0.46 -17.53 4.19
CA VAL A 145 0.24 -16.90 5.30
C VAL A 145 -0.75 -16.23 6.24
N THR A 146 -0.47 -16.32 7.53
CA THR A 146 -1.32 -15.76 8.59
C THR A 146 -0.78 -14.44 9.11
N GLU A 147 0.54 -14.25 9.07
CA GLU A 147 1.21 -13.06 9.58
C GLU A 147 2.04 -12.35 8.51
N VAL A 148 2.21 -11.04 8.68
CA VAL A 148 3.04 -10.21 7.78
C VAL A 148 4.50 -10.63 7.85
N GLU A 149 4.94 -11.12 8.99
CA GLU A 149 6.30 -11.63 9.15
C GLU A 149 6.61 -12.79 8.20
N GLU A 150 5.64 -13.67 7.94
CA GLU A 150 5.79 -14.78 6.99
C GLU A 150 5.93 -14.26 5.55
N LEU A 151 5.19 -13.21 5.19
CA LEU A 151 5.36 -12.53 3.91
C LEU A 151 6.78 -11.99 3.73
N ILE A 152 7.35 -11.43 4.79
CA ILE A 152 8.71 -10.88 4.80
C ILE A 152 9.74 -12.00 4.69
N LYS A 153 9.56 -13.12 5.42
CA LYS A 153 10.44 -14.30 5.39
C LYS A 153 10.61 -14.89 3.98
N LEU A 154 9.57 -14.81 3.16
CA LEU A 154 9.60 -15.32 1.78
C LEU A 154 10.42 -14.44 0.81
N GLN A 155 10.83 -13.24 1.21
CA GLN A 155 11.53 -12.32 0.33
C GLN A 155 13.02 -12.64 0.22
N ALA A 156 13.57 -12.47 -0.99
CA ALA A 156 14.98 -12.73 -1.25
C ALA A 156 15.89 -11.82 -0.40
N GLY A 157 16.87 -12.43 0.26
CA GLY A 157 17.82 -11.73 1.12
C GLY A 157 17.35 -11.58 2.58
N VAL A 158 16.19 -12.13 2.94
CA VAL A 158 15.74 -12.29 4.32
C VAL A 158 16.02 -13.72 4.76
N VAL A 159 16.60 -13.88 5.95
CA VAL A 159 16.81 -15.19 6.59
C VAL A 159 16.37 -15.15 8.04
N GLU A 160 15.80 -16.25 8.53
CA GLU A 160 15.40 -16.40 9.92
C GLU A 160 16.43 -17.25 10.68
N VAL A 161 16.96 -16.71 11.79
CA VAL A 161 17.87 -17.44 12.67
C VAL A 161 17.41 -17.22 14.11
N GLY A 162 17.04 -18.29 14.82
CA GLY A 162 16.61 -18.18 16.21
C GLY A 162 15.35 -17.33 16.42
N GLY A 163 14.40 -17.37 15.48
CA GLY A 163 13.15 -16.60 15.54
C GLY A 163 13.31 -15.12 15.19
N GLN A 164 14.42 -14.76 14.54
CA GLN A 164 14.79 -13.37 14.26
C GLN A 164 15.11 -13.19 12.77
N LEU A 165 14.58 -12.13 12.17
CA LEU A 165 14.80 -11.81 10.76
C LEU A 165 16.08 -11.00 10.55
N HIS A 166 16.92 -11.50 9.65
CA HIS A 166 18.16 -10.88 9.22
C HIS A 166 18.12 -10.54 7.74
N PHE A 167 18.45 -9.30 7.39
CA PHE A 167 18.39 -8.80 6.02
C PHE A 167 19.82 -8.67 5.51
N ARG A 168 20.18 -9.45 4.49
CA ARG A 168 21.56 -9.54 3.96
C ARG A 168 22.64 -9.74 5.04
N GLY A 169 22.32 -10.48 6.10
CA GLY A 169 23.25 -10.79 7.19
C GLY A 169 23.45 -9.67 8.22
N GLY A 170 22.68 -8.58 8.16
CA GLY A 170 22.70 -7.55 9.19
C GLY A 170 21.98 -7.96 10.47
N ARG A 171 22.09 -7.12 11.51
CA ARG A 171 21.47 -7.38 12.82
C ARG A 171 19.97 -7.08 12.75
N THR A 172 19.18 -7.73 13.60
CA THR A 172 17.73 -7.51 13.68
C THR A 172 17.35 -6.05 13.99
N ARG A 173 18.18 -5.36 14.80
CA ARG A 173 18.01 -3.94 15.15
C ARG A 173 18.46 -2.96 14.07
N GLU A 174 19.04 -3.46 12.97
CA GLU A 174 19.46 -2.67 11.82
C GLU A 174 18.37 -2.61 10.73
N VAL A 175 17.23 -3.29 10.94
CA VAL A 175 16.08 -3.29 10.04
C VAL A 175 15.11 -2.20 10.47
N SER A 176 14.70 -1.32 9.55
CA SER A 176 13.66 -0.31 9.79
C SER A 176 12.29 -0.88 9.44
N TYR A 177 11.31 -0.72 10.33
CA TYR A 177 9.92 -1.10 10.10
C TYR A 177 9.09 0.16 10.05
N VAL A 178 8.44 0.40 8.92
CA VAL A 178 7.67 1.61 8.65
C VAL A 178 6.26 1.20 8.25
N ILE A 179 5.26 1.78 8.90
CA ILE A 179 3.85 1.60 8.55
C ILE A 179 3.31 2.97 8.15
N ASP A 180 2.82 3.10 6.91
CA ASP A 180 2.28 4.34 6.37
C ASP A 180 3.21 5.56 6.56
N GLY A 181 4.52 5.33 6.44
CA GLY A 181 5.55 6.36 6.60
C GLY A 181 5.96 6.64 8.04
N VAL A 182 5.34 5.98 9.03
CA VAL A 182 5.66 6.12 10.45
C VAL A 182 6.58 4.97 10.89
N PRO A 183 7.77 5.26 11.47
CA PRO A 183 8.63 4.22 12.00
C PRO A 183 8.01 3.58 13.25
N VAL A 184 7.90 2.25 13.25
CA VAL A 184 7.30 1.45 14.32
C VAL A 184 8.30 0.48 14.94
N ASN A 185 9.60 0.73 14.77
CA ASN A 185 10.67 -0.07 15.35
C ASN A 185 10.54 -0.23 16.88
N ASN A 186 10.59 -1.48 17.34
CA ASN A 186 10.62 -1.76 18.77
C ASN A 186 12.04 -1.50 19.33
N SER A 187 12.24 -0.27 19.82
CA SER A 187 13.53 0.16 20.37
C SER A 187 13.89 -0.50 21.71
N PHE A 188 12.88 -0.94 22.48
CA PHE A 188 13.04 -1.52 23.82
C PHE A 188 13.34 -3.02 23.78
N SER A 189 12.96 -3.72 22.71
CA SER A 189 13.28 -5.14 22.51
C SER A 189 14.75 -5.33 22.11
N GLN A 190 15.46 -6.21 22.82
CA GLN A 190 16.81 -6.62 22.42
C GLN A 190 16.82 -7.33 21.06
N SER A 191 15.71 -7.97 20.68
CA SER A 191 15.53 -8.65 19.41
C SER A 191 15.14 -7.71 18.26
N GLY A 192 14.83 -6.44 18.53
CA GLY A 192 14.34 -5.50 17.51
C GLY A 192 12.91 -5.83 17.06
N GLY A 193 12.64 -5.64 15.75
CA GLY A 193 11.33 -5.93 15.14
C GLY A 193 10.37 -4.73 15.09
N SER A 194 9.14 -5.00 14.66
CA SER A 194 8.02 -4.05 14.72
C SER A 194 7.38 -4.07 16.11
N LEU A 195 7.01 -2.89 16.62
CA LEU A 195 6.18 -2.75 17.83
C LEU A 195 4.68 -2.94 17.53
N VAL A 196 4.29 -2.72 16.28
CA VAL A 196 2.90 -2.74 15.83
C VAL A 196 2.70 -3.94 14.92
N GLU A 197 1.72 -4.76 15.25
CA GLU A 197 1.24 -5.85 14.39
C GLU A 197 0.22 -5.31 13.40
N VAL A 198 0.33 -5.75 12.15
CA VAL A 198 -0.61 -5.42 11.07
C VAL A 198 -1.15 -6.74 10.54
N ASP A 199 -2.45 -6.83 10.32
CA ASP A 199 -3.04 -8.01 9.71
C ASP A 199 -2.80 -8.04 8.19
N ASN A 200 -2.61 -9.24 7.64
CA ASN A 200 -2.42 -9.43 6.19
C ASN A 200 -3.56 -8.82 5.36
N ASN A 201 -4.78 -8.79 5.90
CA ASN A 201 -5.95 -8.23 5.22
C ASN A 201 -5.90 -6.70 5.07
N MET A 202 -5.10 -6.00 5.88
CA MET A 202 -4.98 -4.55 5.90
C MET A 202 -3.89 -4.06 4.95
N ILE A 203 -3.04 -4.94 4.43
CA ILE A 203 -1.94 -4.55 3.54
C ILE A 203 -2.48 -4.19 2.16
N ALA A 204 -2.24 -2.97 1.72
CA ALA A 204 -2.35 -2.59 0.32
C ALA A 204 -1.09 -3.00 -0.45
N GLU A 205 0.07 -2.70 0.11
CA GLU A 205 1.38 -3.00 -0.44
C GLU A 205 2.39 -3.22 0.69
N LEU A 206 3.19 -4.28 0.59
CA LEU A 206 4.35 -4.54 1.43
C LEU A 206 5.58 -4.46 0.54
N GLU A 207 6.51 -3.55 0.86
CA GLU A 207 7.79 -3.45 0.20
C GLU A 207 8.91 -3.84 1.17
N VAL A 208 9.72 -4.81 0.75
CA VAL A 208 10.92 -5.24 1.46
C VAL A 208 12.13 -4.79 0.66
N ILE A 209 12.90 -3.87 1.22
CA ILE A 209 14.13 -3.36 0.63
C ILE A 209 15.31 -3.98 1.38
N SER A 210 16.03 -4.89 0.72
CA SER A 210 17.15 -5.62 1.34
C SER A 210 18.49 -4.89 1.20
N GLY A 211 18.52 -3.70 0.60
CA GLY A 211 19.67 -2.78 0.65
C GLY A 211 19.60 -1.67 -0.38
N THR A 212 20.60 -0.77 -0.35
CA THR A 212 20.69 0.44 -1.19
C THR A 212 19.40 1.29 -1.15
N PHE A 213 18.79 1.42 0.03
CA PHE A 213 17.60 2.24 0.27
C PHE A 213 17.95 3.74 0.39
N ASN A 214 16.95 4.60 0.17
CA ASN A 214 17.12 6.06 0.23
C ASN A 214 17.36 6.56 1.67
N ALA A 215 17.93 7.77 1.78
CA ALA A 215 18.23 8.41 3.07
C ALA A 215 16.97 8.74 3.91
N GLU A 216 15.78 8.71 3.32
CA GLU A 216 14.51 8.94 4.02
C GLU A 216 14.24 7.91 5.12
N TYR A 217 14.81 6.70 4.98
CA TYR A 217 14.66 5.61 5.95
C TYR A 217 15.62 5.70 7.15
N GLY A 218 16.43 6.76 7.23
CA GLY A 218 17.17 7.18 8.43
C GLY A 218 17.96 6.08 9.12
N GLN A 219 17.37 5.48 10.17
CA GLN A 219 18.00 4.50 11.07
C GLN A 219 18.20 3.10 10.45
N ALA A 220 17.70 2.86 9.23
CA ALA A 220 17.92 1.61 8.51
C ALA A 220 19.40 1.41 8.18
N GLN A 221 19.96 0.25 8.54
CA GLN A 221 21.35 -0.13 8.23
C GLN A 221 21.44 -1.43 7.44
N SER A 222 20.47 -2.32 7.58
CA SER A 222 20.46 -3.68 7.01
C SER A 222 19.29 -3.92 6.07
N GLY A 223 18.13 -3.32 6.33
CA GLY A 223 16.95 -3.44 5.48
C GLY A 223 15.83 -2.51 5.90
N VAL A 224 14.83 -2.38 5.02
CA VAL A 224 13.61 -1.62 5.27
C VAL A 224 12.42 -2.50 4.94
N VAL A 225 11.45 -2.51 5.85
CA VAL A 225 10.13 -3.09 5.65
C VAL A 225 9.13 -1.93 5.66
N ASN A 226 8.58 -1.60 4.50
CA ASN A 226 7.58 -0.56 4.33
C ASN A 226 6.21 -1.22 4.11
N ILE A 227 5.30 -1.01 5.05
CA ILE A 227 3.94 -1.53 5.02
C ILE A 227 3.01 -0.37 4.74
N VAL A 228 2.17 -0.51 3.72
CA VAL A 228 1.19 0.48 3.33
C VAL A 228 -0.19 -0.12 3.52
N THR A 229 -1.02 0.52 4.33
CA THR A 229 -2.34 -0.01 4.66
C THR A 229 -3.39 0.36 3.62
N LYS A 230 -4.45 -0.45 3.55
CA LYS A 230 -5.61 -0.22 2.68
C LYS A 230 -6.29 1.09 3.04
N ARG A 231 -6.62 1.88 2.02
CA ARG A 231 -7.43 3.10 2.16
C ARG A 231 -8.93 2.80 2.09
N PRO A 232 -9.78 3.71 2.58
CA PRO A 232 -11.23 3.57 2.44
C PRO A 232 -11.65 3.37 0.98
N ALA A 233 -12.43 2.32 0.73
CA ALA A 233 -12.93 2.04 -0.60
C ALA A 233 -14.08 3.01 -0.97
N SER A 234 -14.23 3.28 -2.26
CA SER A 234 -15.35 4.09 -2.78
C SER A 234 -16.69 3.38 -2.68
N LYS A 235 -16.68 2.05 -2.49
CA LYS A 235 -17.85 1.21 -2.28
C LYS A 235 -17.69 0.47 -0.96
N PHE A 236 -18.83 0.20 -0.32
CA PHE A 236 -18.85 -0.62 0.88
C PHE A 236 -18.41 -2.04 0.56
N SER A 237 -17.47 -2.57 1.33
CA SER A 237 -16.97 -3.94 1.25
C SER A 237 -16.67 -4.46 2.64
N GLY A 238 -16.92 -5.74 2.87
CA GLY A 238 -16.61 -6.40 4.13
C GLY A 238 -16.17 -7.83 3.90
N THR A 239 -15.24 -8.29 4.72
CA THR A 239 -14.69 -9.63 4.69
C THR A 239 -14.70 -10.21 6.10
N LEU A 240 -15.17 -11.44 6.24
CA LEU A 240 -15.07 -12.22 7.47
C LEU A 240 -14.27 -13.50 7.13
N LYS A 241 -13.17 -13.71 7.83
CA LYS A 241 -12.35 -14.92 7.75
C LYS A 241 -12.36 -15.59 9.11
N SER A 242 -12.49 -16.91 9.12
CA SER A 242 -12.34 -17.70 10.33
C SER A 242 -11.62 -18.99 10.01
N TYR A 243 -10.65 -19.36 10.83
CA TYR A 243 -10.07 -20.69 10.80
C TYR A 243 -10.03 -21.27 12.20
N THR A 244 -10.14 -22.60 12.28
CA THR A 244 -10.04 -23.37 13.50
C THR A 244 -9.28 -24.65 13.19
N GLY A 245 -8.49 -25.14 14.12
CA GLY A 245 -7.69 -26.34 13.90
C GLY A 245 -6.81 -26.66 15.08
N ASP A 246 -5.96 -27.65 14.89
CA ASP A 246 -4.99 -28.08 15.89
C ASP A 246 -3.81 -28.78 15.23
N TRP A 247 -2.73 -28.90 15.99
CA TRP A 247 -1.49 -29.54 15.58
C TRP A 247 -1.58 -31.04 15.82
N LEU A 248 -1.60 -31.82 14.74
CA LEU A 248 -1.52 -33.28 14.82
C LEU A 248 -0.10 -33.75 14.46
N SER A 249 0.60 -34.41 15.37
CA SER A 249 1.96 -34.92 15.12
C SER A 249 2.25 -36.22 15.85
N GLY A 250 2.83 -37.21 15.16
CA GLY A 250 3.26 -38.47 15.79
C GLY A 250 4.49 -38.36 16.70
N LYS A 251 5.01 -37.16 16.96
CA LYS A 251 6.27 -36.92 17.72
C LYS A 251 6.02 -36.58 19.20
N ASN A 252 5.28 -37.43 19.91
CA ASN A 252 4.94 -37.23 21.34
C ASN A 252 6.13 -37.12 22.31
N GLN A 253 7.31 -37.59 21.91
CA GLN A 253 8.49 -37.51 22.77
C GLN A 253 9.13 -36.12 22.75
N THR A 254 8.84 -35.30 21.73
CA THR A 254 9.35 -33.93 21.60
C THR A 254 8.31 -32.90 22.02
N PHE A 255 7.03 -33.19 21.79
CA PHE A 255 5.91 -32.33 22.15
C PHE A 255 4.92 -33.13 23.00
N MET A 256 4.87 -32.86 24.30
CA MET A 256 3.89 -33.49 25.20
C MET A 256 2.49 -32.96 24.86
N GLY A 257 1.48 -33.82 24.86
CA GLY A 257 0.08 -33.43 24.59
C GLY A 257 -0.31 -33.30 23.11
N ILE A 258 0.64 -33.29 22.16
CA ILE A 258 0.38 -33.06 20.71
C ILE A 258 -0.47 -34.14 19.99
N ASN A 259 -0.82 -35.20 20.70
CA ASN A 259 -1.67 -36.28 20.21
C ASN A 259 -3.14 -36.15 20.66
N ASP A 260 -3.42 -35.22 21.56
CA ASP A 260 -4.79 -34.88 21.96
C ASP A 260 -5.30 -33.82 21.00
N PHE A 261 -6.23 -34.17 20.14
CA PHE A 261 -6.72 -33.28 19.10
C PHE A 261 -7.93 -32.51 19.61
N ASP A 262 -7.80 -31.19 19.74
CA ASP A 262 -8.90 -30.28 19.98
C ASP A 262 -9.23 -29.47 18.71
N PRO A 263 -10.37 -29.69 18.03
CA PRO A 263 -10.74 -28.92 16.83
C PRO A 263 -10.82 -27.39 17.03
N VAL A 264 -10.79 -26.89 18.28
CA VAL A 264 -10.73 -25.45 18.61
C VAL A 264 -9.44 -25.02 19.34
N GLY A 265 -8.42 -25.89 19.40
CA GLY A 265 -7.13 -25.62 20.06
C GLY A 265 -6.41 -24.41 19.45
N GLU A 266 -6.57 -24.18 18.16
CA GLU A 266 -6.27 -22.92 17.49
C GLU A 266 -7.54 -22.36 16.85
N SER A 267 -7.88 -21.10 17.16
CA SER A 267 -8.96 -20.39 16.50
C SER A 267 -8.57 -18.96 16.19
N ASN A 268 -8.95 -18.50 15.00
CA ASN A 268 -8.72 -17.13 14.56
C ASN A 268 -9.95 -16.64 13.83
N ILE A 269 -10.47 -15.49 14.25
CA ILE A 269 -11.59 -14.80 13.62
C ILE A 269 -11.12 -13.41 13.27
N GLU A 270 -11.24 -13.06 12.00
CA GLU A 270 -10.80 -11.78 11.45
C GLU A 270 -11.93 -11.17 10.65
N PHE A 271 -12.26 -9.92 10.93
CA PHE A 271 -13.21 -9.14 10.15
C PHE A 271 -12.55 -7.86 9.65
N SER A 272 -12.92 -7.46 8.43
CA SER A 272 -12.59 -6.14 7.90
C SER A 272 -13.82 -5.52 7.24
N LEU A 273 -13.99 -4.22 7.43
CA LEU A 273 -15.07 -3.42 6.90
C LEU A 273 -14.49 -2.13 6.32
N THR A 274 -14.84 -1.79 5.10
CA THR A 274 -14.36 -0.56 4.44
C THR A 274 -15.48 0.07 3.63
N GLY A 275 -15.51 1.39 3.56
CA GLY A 275 -16.47 2.10 2.72
C GLY A 275 -16.55 3.60 2.99
N PRO A 276 -17.35 4.32 2.18
CA PRO A 276 -17.57 5.75 2.38
C PRO A 276 -18.55 6.00 3.54
N ILE A 277 -18.23 6.97 4.40
CA ILE A 277 -19.19 7.61 5.33
C ILE A 277 -19.91 8.73 4.58
N PHE A 278 -19.14 9.60 3.92
CA PHE A 278 -19.63 10.63 3.01
C PHE A 278 -19.02 10.37 1.62
N PRO A 279 -19.87 10.17 0.58
CA PRO A 279 -19.38 9.90 -0.77
C PRO A 279 -18.30 10.90 -1.19
N GLU A 280 -17.18 10.36 -1.68
CA GLU A 280 -16.04 11.11 -2.23
C GLU A 280 -15.30 12.06 -1.27
N ARG A 281 -15.67 12.10 0.01
CA ARG A 281 -15.10 13.02 1.01
C ARG A 281 -14.53 12.32 2.24
N LEU A 282 -15.21 11.31 2.74
CA LEU A 282 -14.82 10.61 3.96
C LEU A 282 -15.19 9.14 3.86
N GLY A 283 -14.24 8.27 4.19
CA GLY A 283 -14.48 6.85 4.34
C GLY A 283 -13.79 6.29 5.57
N PHE A 284 -14.06 5.02 5.86
CA PHE A 284 -13.46 4.31 6.96
C PHE A 284 -12.87 2.99 6.48
N VAL A 285 -11.89 2.49 7.25
CA VAL A 285 -11.45 1.11 7.24
C VAL A 285 -11.41 0.67 8.70
N LEU A 286 -12.07 -0.45 9.00
CA LEU A 286 -12.12 -1.06 10.31
C LEU A 286 -11.67 -2.51 10.16
N THR A 287 -10.68 -2.94 10.93
CA THR A 287 -10.31 -4.34 11.07
C THR A 287 -10.49 -4.76 12.51
N GLY A 288 -10.69 -6.05 12.74
CA GLY A 288 -10.51 -6.66 14.04
C GLY A 288 -10.17 -8.12 13.90
N ARG A 289 -9.23 -8.57 14.72
CA ARG A 289 -8.78 -9.95 14.78
C ARG A 289 -8.84 -10.44 16.21
N TYR A 290 -9.39 -11.63 16.38
CA TYR A 290 -9.39 -12.38 17.62
C TYR A 290 -8.70 -13.71 17.37
N ARG A 291 -7.59 -13.94 18.06
CA ARG A 291 -6.83 -15.19 17.99
C ARG A 291 -6.80 -15.83 19.37
N SER A 292 -7.12 -17.11 19.43
CA SER A 292 -6.94 -17.96 20.60
C SER A 292 -6.08 -19.15 20.21
N PHE A 293 -5.08 -19.43 21.02
CA PHE A 293 -4.21 -20.58 20.88
C PHE A 293 -4.03 -21.23 22.25
N GLU A 294 -4.30 -22.52 22.34
CA GLU A 294 -4.05 -23.29 23.55
C GLU A 294 -2.55 -23.61 23.62
N ASN A 295 -1.87 -23.06 24.65
CA ASN A 295 -0.46 -23.35 24.84
C ASN A 295 -0.30 -24.79 25.32
N LEU A 296 0.35 -25.63 24.50
CA LEU A 296 0.89 -26.94 24.89
C LEU A 296 2.01 -26.78 25.95
#